data_AF-A0A3C0E415-F1
#
_entry.id   AF-A0A3C0E415-F1
#
_cell.length_a   1.000
_cell.length_b   1.000
_cell.length_c   1.000
_cell.angle_alpha   90.00
_cell.angle_beta   90.00
_cell.angle_gamma   90.00
#
_symmetry.space_group_name_H-M   'P 1'
#
loop_
_entity.id
_entity.type
_entity.pdbx_description
1 polymer ?
#
loop_
_entity_poly.entity_id
_entity_poly.type
_entity_poly.pdbx_seq_one_letter_code
_entity_poly.pdbx_strand_id
1 'polypeptide(L)'
;MVNETKYINCRITPPEIEVARPDGGFDVEITALCDLFFDGTTPDMGYDYCLSVIVPYGEKPEDLTVYDKDIQLTAPATWSIDKPHFEDNRICWHVSNGGKLAKGETLTLNIRQIVCNEMPGDVTVMVSCFALVRTGNEAVCIQDVCSLSLCKTFRPLIIDFSARCVDGNVTDMDTEGFTSPEQLRALCTSAVIIRPYGVDPPSPPTPVKMKDVMVSWQTCHAAVLELSHGGTLSGDKGMQKITVPENVSDIELTAYSPQKTFSDKRKASI
;
A
#
# COMPACT_ATOMS: atom_id res chain seq x y z
N MET A 1 -22.67 -32.06 -8.43
CA MET A 1 -21.50 -31.47 -7.75
C MET A 1 -20.58 -30.97 -8.84
N VAL A 2 -20.68 -29.69 -9.20
CA VAL A 2 -19.78 -29.08 -10.19
C VAL A 2 -18.55 -28.64 -9.40
N ASN A 3 -17.40 -29.22 -9.71
CA ASN A 3 -16.13 -28.60 -9.34
C ASN A 3 -16.12 -27.23 -10.03
N GLU A 4 -16.33 -26.16 -9.27
CA GLU A 4 -16.21 -24.78 -9.75
C GLU A 4 -14.75 -24.53 -10.14
N THR A 5 -14.41 -24.99 -11.34
CA THR A 5 -13.15 -24.65 -11.97
C THR A 5 -13.26 -23.18 -12.33
N LYS A 6 -12.40 -22.34 -11.76
CA LYS A 6 -12.30 -20.95 -12.18
C LYS A 6 -11.78 -20.89 -13.61
N TYR A 7 -12.45 -20.12 -14.45
CA TYR A 7 -12.13 -19.95 -15.86
C TYR A 7 -11.46 -18.61 -16.14
N ILE A 8 -11.66 -17.64 -15.25
CA ILE A 8 -11.00 -16.34 -15.28
C ILE A 8 -10.25 -16.09 -13.98
N ASN A 9 -9.21 -15.26 -14.07
CA ASN A 9 -8.54 -14.65 -12.93
C ASN A 9 -8.53 -13.14 -13.12
N CYS A 10 -9.09 -12.41 -12.15
CA CYS A 10 -9.18 -10.96 -12.24
C CYS A 10 -8.32 -10.26 -11.20
N ARG A 11 -7.84 -9.06 -11.53
CA ARG A 11 -7.05 -8.22 -10.65
C ARG A 11 -7.45 -6.75 -10.80
N ILE A 12 -7.42 -6.02 -9.70
CA ILE A 12 -7.52 -4.55 -9.69
C ILE A 12 -6.16 -3.92 -9.44
N THR A 13 -5.84 -2.88 -10.20
CA THR A 13 -4.60 -2.08 -10.03
C THR A 13 -4.88 -0.58 -10.21
N PRO A 14 -4.51 0.29 -9.26
CA PRO A 14 -4.05 -0.05 -7.91
C PRO A 14 -5.20 -0.62 -7.05
N PRO A 15 -4.90 -1.45 -6.04
CA PRO A 15 -5.91 -2.02 -5.14
C PRO A 15 -6.47 -1.00 -4.13
N GLU A 16 -5.87 0.20 -4.04
CA GLU A 16 -6.23 1.27 -3.11
C GLU A 16 -6.25 2.62 -3.87
N ILE A 17 -7.24 3.48 -3.59
CA ILE A 17 -7.41 4.82 -4.20
C ILE A 17 -7.69 5.91 -3.16
N GLU A 18 -7.30 7.16 -3.47
CA GLU A 18 -7.42 8.31 -2.56
C GLU A 18 -8.83 8.92 -2.54
N VAL A 19 -9.36 9.15 -1.34
CA VAL A 19 -10.56 9.94 -1.06
C VAL A 19 -10.19 11.43 -0.97
N ALA A 20 -10.03 12.12 -2.11
CA ALA A 20 -9.90 13.59 -2.16
C ALA A 20 -9.72 14.17 -3.59
N ARG A 21 -9.43 13.35 -4.60
CA ARG A 21 -9.01 13.86 -5.91
C ARG A 21 -9.91 13.37 -7.05
N PRO A 22 -10.19 14.21 -8.05
CA PRO A 22 -10.77 13.77 -9.32
C PRO A 22 -9.74 13.19 -10.30
N ASP A 23 -8.55 12.79 -9.84
CA ASP A 23 -7.49 12.15 -10.67
C ASP A 23 -7.37 10.64 -10.43
N GLY A 24 -8.20 10.07 -9.55
CA GLY A 24 -8.20 8.64 -9.23
C GLY A 24 -8.62 7.78 -10.41
N GLY A 25 -8.04 6.58 -10.51
CA GLY A 25 -8.40 5.60 -11.52
C GLY A 25 -7.86 4.23 -11.17
N PHE A 26 -8.49 3.19 -11.70
CA PHE A 26 -8.03 1.82 -11.56
C PHE A 26 -8.29 1.01 -12.82
N ASP A 27 -7.55 -0.07 -12.95
CA ASP A 27 -7.62 -1.04 -14.03
C ASP A 27 -8.16 -2.35 -13.51
N VAL A 28 -9.02 -3.00 -14.29
CA VAL A 28 -9.49 -4.36 -14.07
C VAL A 28 -8.86 -5.25 -15.14
N GLU A 29 -7.86 -6.03 -14.74
CA GLU A 29 -7.22 -7.04 -15.59
C GLU A 29 -7.97 -8.36 -15.45
N ILE A 30 -8.33 -8.99 -16.57
CA ILE A 30 -9.09 -10.24 -16.62
C ILE A 30 -8.34 -11.22 -17.50
N THR A 31 -7.76 -12.24 -16.88
CA THR A 31 -6.92 -13.24 -17.53
C THR A 31 -7.65 -14.55 -17.70
N ALA A 32 -7.67 -15.09 -18.92
CA ALA A 32 -8.31 -16.37 -19.18
C ALA A 32 -7.43 -17.55 -18.72
N LEU A 33 -8.00 -18.48 -17.97
CA LEU A 33 -7.32 -19.69 -17.50
C LEU A 33 -7.43 -20.85 -18.51
N CYS A 34 -8.29 -20.69 -19.51
CA CYS A 34 -8.46 -21.55 -20.67
C CYS A 34 -8.90 -20.73 -21.88
N ASP A 35 -9.08 -21.37 -23.04
CA ASP A 35 -9.62 -20.70 -24.22
C ASP A 35 -11.11 -20.41 -24.03
N LEU A 36 -11.49 -19.13 -24.03
CA LEU A 36 -12.86 -18.64 -23.89
C LEU A 36 -13.38 -18.08 -25.21
N PHE A 37 -14.61 -18.40 -25.58
CA PHE A 37 -15.22 -17.92 -26.81
C PHE A 37 -16.49 -17.12 -26.50
N PHE A 38 -16.58 -15.93 -27.10
CA PHE A 38 -17.66 -14.94 -26.93
C PHE A 38 -18.37 -14.67 -28.26
N ASP A 39 -18.64 -15.71 -29.03
CA ASP A 39 -19.33 -15.63 -30.33
C ASP A 39 -20.65 -16.41 -30.32
N GLY A 40 -21.73 -15.76 -30.77
CA GLY A 40 -23.07 -16.37 -30.86
C GLY A 40 -23.22 -17.40 -32.00
N THR A 41 -22.14 -17.99 -32.50
CA THR A 41 -22.18 -18.91 -33.64
C THR A 41 -22.71 -20.30 -33.27
N THR A 42 -22.85 -20.60 -31.98
CA THR A 42 -23.63 -21.75 -31.48
C THR A 42 -25.10 -21.35 -31.29
N PRO A 43 -26.03 -21.82 -32.14
CA PRO A 43 -27.35 -21.19 -32.32
C PRO A 43 -28.40 -21.40 -31.21
N ASP A 44 -28.13 -22.18 -30.17
CA ASP A 44 -29.21 -22.88 -29.46
C ASP A 44 -29.53 -22.38 -28.04
N MET A 45 -28.93 -21.29 -27.55
CA MET A 45 -29.06 -20.93 -26.12
C MET A 45 -29.87 -19.66 -25.82
N GLY A 46 -30.18 -18.80 -26.79
CA GLY A 46 -31.00 -17.59 -26.55
C GLY A 46 -30.42 -16.56 -25.58
N TYR A 47 -29.12 -16.67 -25.24
CA TYR A 47 -28.35 -15.75 -24.40
C TYR A 47 -27.12 -15.27 -25.17
N ASP A 48 -26.76 -13.99 -25.03
CA ASP A 48 -25.53 -13.44 -25.59
C ASP A 48 -24.34 -13.80 -24.67
N TYR A 49 -23.29 -14.43 -25.22
CA TYR A 49 -22.03 -14.66 -24.51
C TYR A 49 -21.33 -13.33 -24.27
N CYS A 50 -20.89 -13.08 -23.04
CA CYS A 50 -20.37 -11.79 -22.66
C CYS A 50 -19.39 -11.83 -21.48
N LEU A 51 -18.63 -10.74 -21.39
CA LEU A 51 -17.92 -10.36 -20.19
C LEU A 51 -18.56 -9.09 -19.65
N SER A 52 -18.96 -9.13 -18.38
CA SER A 52 -19.60 -8.02 -17.68
C SER A 52 -18.72 -7.52 -16.55
N VAL A 53 -18.50 -6.21 -16.46
CA VAL A 53 -17.88 -5.59 -15.28
C VAL A 53 -18.82 -4.59 -14.67
N ILE A 54 -19.06 -4.75 -13.38
CA ILE A 54 -20.05 -4.03 -12.59
C ILE A 54 -19.31 -3.26 -11.51
N VAL A 55 -19.41 -1.93 -11.56
CA VAL A 55 -18.84 -1.03 -10.55
C VAL A 55 -19.98 -0.33 -9.82
N PRO A 56 -20.12 -0.49 -8.49
CA PRO A 56 -21.07 0.28 -7.71
C PRO A 56 -20.78 1.79 -7.84
N TYR A 57 -21.78 2.57 -8.24
CA TYR A 57 -21.70 4.02 -8.37
C TYR A 57 -22.89 4.70 -7.71
N GLY A 58 -22.71 5.93 -7.24
CA GLY A 58 -23.79 6.68 -6.62
C GLY A 58 -23.33 7.91 -5.84
N GLU A 59 -24.30 8.59 -5.24
CA GLU A 59 -24.08 9.81 -4.47
C GLU A 59 -23.92 9.56 -2.96
N LYS A 60 -24.05 8.30 -2.50
CA LYS A 60 -23.90 8.01 -1.07
C LYS A 60 -22.42 8.13 -0.68
N PRO A 61 -22.11 8.48 0.58
CA PRO A 61 -20.71 8.73 0.92
C PRO A 61 -19.80 7.49 0.79
N GLU A 62 -20.37 6.28 0.80
CA GLU A 62 -19.70 5.01 0.53
C GLU A 62 -19.49 4.68 -0.96
N ASP A 63 -20.20 5.33 -1.87
CA ASP A 63 -20.17 5.00 -3.31
C ASP A 63 -18.94 5.60 -4.03
N LEU A 64 -18.70 5.12 -5.25
CA LEU A 64 -17.84 5.81 -6.22
C LEU A 64 -18.71 6.74 -7.07
N THR A 65 -18.34 8.01 -7.19
CA THR A 65 -18.94 8.91 -8.16
C THR A 65 -18.08 8.90 -9.41
N VAL A 66 -18.66 8.59 -10.56
CA VAL A 66 -17.93 8.53 -11.84
C VAL A 66 -18.55 9.53 -12.79
N TYR A 67 -17.73 10.35 -13.45
CA TYR A 67 -18.20 11.23 -14.51
C TYR A 67 -18.25 10.45 -15.84
N ASP A 68 -19.42 10.40 -16.47
CA ASP A 68 -19.71 9.62 -17.69
C ASP A 68 -18.73 9.84 -18.86
N LYS A 69 -18.04 10.97 -18.90
CA LYS A 69 -17.16 11.35 -20.02
C LYS A 69 -15.77 10.73 -19.95
N ASP A 70 -15.38 10.16 -18.82
CA ASP A 70 -13.99 9.82 -18.51
C ASP A 70 -13.77 8.34 -18.25
N ILE A 71 -14.78 7.50 -18.54
CA ILE A 71 -14.64 6.05 -18.50
C ILE A 71 -14.20 5.56 -19.90
N GLN A 72 -12.98 5.02 -19.99
CA GLN A 72 -12.40 4.56 -21.24
C GLN A 72 -12.00 3.10 -21.16
N LEU A 73 -12.77 2.24 -21.82
CA LEU A 73 -12.38 0.85 -21.98
C LEU A 73 -11.36 0.71 -23.12
N THR A 74 -10.15 0.25 -22.78
CA THR A 74 -9.14 -0.15 -23.77
C THR A 74 -9.21 -1.66 -23.97
N ALA A 75 -9.65 -2.11 -25.14
CA ALA A 75 -9.65 -3.54 -25.47
C ALA A 75 -9.01 -3.79 -26.84
N PRO A 76 -8.71 -5.05 -27.19
CA PRO A 76 -8.23 -5.39 -28.52
C PRO A 76 -9.16 -4.82 -29.60
N ALA A 77 -8.57 -4.22 -30.66
CA ALA A 77 -9.32 -3.51 -31.71
C ALA A 77 -10.34 -4.37 -32.47
N THR A 78 -10.23 -5.70 -32.38
CA THR A 78 -11.13 -6.67 -33.02
C THR A 78 -12.39 -6.95 -32.20
N TRP A 79 -12.47 -6.50 -30.95
CA TRP A 79 -13.61 -6.73 -30.07
C TRP A 79 -14.63 -5.60 -30.20
N SER A 80 -15.90 -5.97 -30.26
CA SER A 80 -16.99 -5.00 -30.12
C SER A 80 -17.31 -4.86 -28.64
N ILE A 81 -17.33 -3.62 -28.17
CA ILE A 81 -17.70 -3.34 -26.79
C ILE A 81 -18.77 -2.29 -26.77
N ASP A 82 -19.81 -2.59 -26.02
CA ASP A 82 -20.91 -1.67 -25.81
C ASP A 82 -20.45 -0.47 -24.98
N LYS A 83 -21.16 0.64 -25.17
CA LYS A 83 -21.00 1.81 -24.31
C LYS A 83 -21.37 1.42 -22.87
N PRO A 84 -20.81 2.10 -21.85
CA PRO A 84 -21.26 1.90 -20.48
C PRO A 84 -22.78 2.02 -20.36
N HIS A 85 -23.38 1.04 -19.69
CA HIS A 85 -24.77 1.08 -19.27
C HIS A 85 -24.83 1.43 -17.79
N PHE A 86 -25.79 2.28 -17.42
CA PHE A 86 -26.00 2.72 -16.05
C PHE A 86 -27.31 2.12 -15.56
N GLU A 87 -27.24 1.18 -14.62
CA GLU A 87 -28.40 0.44 -14.13
C GLU A 87 -28.26 0.22 -12.62
N ASP A 88 -29.30 0.53 -11.84
CA ASP A 88 -29.37 0.22 -10.40
C ASP A 88 -28.10 0.56 -9.60
N ASN A 89 -27.56 1.77 -9.73
CA ASN A 89 -26.33 2.21 -9.06
C ASN A 89 -25.11 1.34 -9.42
N ARG A 90 -25.10 0.76 -10.63
CA ARG A 90 -23.98 0.03 -11.21
C ARG A 90 -23.66 0.50 -12.63
N ILE A 91 -22.37 0.72 -12.88
CA ILE A 91 -21.89 0.95 -14.25
C ILE A 91 -21.47 -0.41 -14.79
N CYS A 92 -22.11 -0.80 -15.88
CA CYS A 92 -21.99 -2.10 -16.51
C CYS A 92 -21.38 -1.95 -17.90
N TRP A 93 -20.38 -2.77 -18.22
CA TRP A 93 -19.89 -2.93 -19.58
C TRP A 93 -20.15 -4.33 -20.05
N HIS A 94 -20.62 -4.46 -21.29
CA HIS A 94 -20.78 -5.75 -21.95
C HIS A 94 -19.84 -5.81 -23.14
N VAL A 95 -19.04 -6.87 -23.15
CA VAL A 95 -18.26 -7.25 -24.33
C VAL A 95 -19.05 -8.31 -25.07
N SER A 96 -19.60 -7.97 -26.24
CA SER A 96 -20.41 -8.85 -27.07
C SER A 96 -19.75 -9.04 -28.45
N ASN A 97 -19.92 -10.21 -29.07
CA ASN A 97 -19.32 -10.57 -30.37
C ASN A 97 -17.77 -10.59 -30.41
N GLY A 98 -17.12 -10.53 -29.25
CA GLY A 98 -15.67 -10.39 -29.07
C GLY A 98 -14.89 -11.71 -29.11
N GLY A 99 -14.99 -12.46 -30.21
CA GLY A 99 -14.06 -13.53 -30.60
C GLY A 99 -13.58 -14.49 -29.49
N LYS A 100 -12.35 -14.99 -29.63
CA LYS A 100 -11.71 -15.89 -28.67
C LYS A 100 -10.77 -15.08 -27.77
N LEU A 101 -10.86 -15.26 -26.45
CA LEU A 101 -9.81 -14.90 -25.49
C LEU A 101 -8.99 -16.16 -25.20
N ALA A 102 -7.76 -16.23 -25.70
CA ALA A 102 -6.96 -17.43 -25.56
C ALA A 102 -6.45 -17.60 -24.13
N LYS A 103 -6.16 -18.85 -23.75
CA LYS A 103 -5.56 -19.17 -22.45
C LYS A 103 -4.29 -18.33 -22.20
N GLY A 104 -4.28 -17.62 -21.09
CA GLY A 104 -3.17 -16.76 -20.67
C GLY A 104 -3.22 -15.34 -21.23
N GLU A 105 -4.15 -15.02 -22.12
CA GLU A 105 -4.39 -13.63 -22.55
C GLU A 105 -5.17 -12.85 -21.49
N THR A 106 -4.91 -11.55 -21.45
CA THR A 106 -5.50 -10.61 -20.49
C THR A 106 -6.24 -9.50 -21.22
N LEU A 107 -7.46 -9.23 -20.77
CA LEU A 107 -8.25 -8.05 -21.11
C LEU A 107 -8.09 -7.02 -19.97
N THR A 108 -7.94 -5.72 -20.29
CA THR A 108 -7.80 -4.68 -19.27
C THR A 108 -8.85 -3.58 -19.41
N LEU A 109 -9.78 -3.47 -18.47
CA LEU A 109 -10.70 -2.33 -18.43
C LEU A 109 -10.08 -1.19 -17.64
N ASN A 110 -9.99 0.00 -18.25
CA ASN A 110 -9.42 1.18 -17.61
C ASN A 110 -10.55 2.11 -17.14
N ILE A 111 -10.54 2.48 -15.87
CA ILE A 111 -11.52 3.40 -15.29
C ILE A 111 -10.74 4.58 -14.72
N ARG A 112 -11.09 5.80 -15.15
CA ARG A 112 -10.32 7.03 -14.86
C ARG A 112 -11.24 8.14 -14.39
N GLN A 113 -10.65 9.14 -13.74
CA GLN A 113 -11.33 10.31 -13.16
C GLN A 113 -12.49 9.92 -12.23
N ILE A 114 -12.23 8.94 -11.39
CA ILE A 114 -13.17 8.48 -10.38
C ILE A 114 -13.10 9.44 -9.21
N VAL A 115 -14.25 9.97 -8.82
CA VAL A 115 -14.41 10.74 -7.59
C VAL A 115 -14.80 9.77 -6.48
N CYS A 116 -13.89 9.55 -5.54
CA CYS A 116 -14.25 8.88 -4.31
C CYS A 116 -15.01 9.84 -3.40
N ASN A 117 -16.20 9.45 -2.98
CA ASN A 117 -16.96 10.21 -1.99
C ASN A 117 -16.22 10.21 -0.63
N GLU A 118 -16.52 11.19 0.24
CA GLU A 118 -15.74 11.56 1.43
C GLU A 118 -15.71 10.54 2.60
N MET A 119 -16.04 9.26 2.36
CA MET A 119 -15.88 8.20 3.36
C MET A 119 -14.91 7.10 2.92
N PRO A 120 -13.99 6.68 3.81
CA PRO A 120 -13.14 5.53 3.56
C PRO A 120 -13.99 4.25 3.63
N GLY A 121 -13.49 3.19 3.02
CA GLY A 121 -14.17 1.90 2.99
C GLY A 121 -13.90 1.14 1.69
N ASP A 122 -14.39 -0.09 1.61
CA ASP A 122 -14.16 -0.96 0.47
C ASP A 122 -15.33 -0.90 -0.51
N VAL A 123 -15.00 -0.85 -1.80
CA VAL A 123 -15.97 -0.99 -2.89
C VAL A 123 -15.72 -2.33 -3.57
N THR A 124 -16.78 -3.11 -3.74
CA THR A 124 -16.68 -4.40 -4.45
C THR A 124 -17.00 -4.22 -5.93
N VAL A 125 -15.99 -4.39 -6.77
CA VAL A 125 -16.15 -4.49 -8.22
C VAL A 125 -16.39 -5.96 -8.57
N MET A 126 -17.39 -6.24 -9.40
CA MET A 126 -17.70 -7.61 -9.84
C MET A 126 -17.39 -7.77 -11.32
N VAL A 127 -16.73 -8.88 -11.65
CA VAL A 127 -16.50 -9.31 -13.03
C VAL A 127 -17.25 -10.62 -13.22
N SER A 128 -18.18 -10.65 -14.17
CA SER A 128 -18.89 -11.86 -14.58
C SER A 128 -18.45 -12.26 -15.98
N CYS A 129 -18.20 -13.54 -16.19
CA CYS A 129 -17.88 -14.11 -17.49
C CYS A 129 -18.90 -15.19 -17.83
N PHE A 130 -19.55 -15.03 -18.97
CA PHE A 130 -20.45 -16.01 -19.56
C PHE A 130 -19.94 -16.34 -20.97
N ALA A 131 -19.34 -17.52 -21.12
CA ALA A 131 -18.58 -17.87 -22.31
C ALA A 131 -18.71 -19.35 -22.67
N LEU A 132 -18.16 -19.72 -23.82
CA LEU A 132 -18.01 -21.11 -24.22
C LEU A 132 -16.58 -21.60 -24.00
N VAL A 133 -16.45 -22.85 -23.56
CA VAL A 133 -15.20 -23.60 -23.52
C VAL A 133 -15.33 -24.81 -24.44
N ARG A 134 -14.36 -25.02 -25.34
CA ARG A 134 -14.35 -26.19 -26.23
C ARG A 134 -13.61 -27.35 -25.58
N THR A 135 -14.27 -28.50 -25.52
CA THR A 135 -13.72 -29.75 -24.98
C THR A 135 -13.80 -30.82 -26.08
N GLY A 136 -12.72 -30.96 -26.85
CA GLY A 136 -12.75 -31.79 -28.06
C GLY A 136 -13.67 -31.20 -29.13
N ASN A 137 -14.71 -31.96 -29.52
CA ASN A 137 -15.70 -31.54 -30.51
C ASN A 137 -16.95 -30.87 -29.90
N GLU A 138 -17.03 -30.80 -28.57
CA GLU A 138 -18.17 -30.21 -27.87
C GLU A 138 -17.82 -28.81 -27.36
N ALA A 139 -18.82 -27.92 -27.32
CA ALA A 139 -18.72 -26.62 -26.67
C ALA A 139 -19.62 -26.63 -25.43
N VAL A 140 -19.07 -26.25 -24.29
CA VAL A 140 -19.78 -26.19 -23.01
C VAL A 140 -19.90 -24.74 -22.59
N CYS A 141 -21.09 -24.34 -22.16
CA CYS A 141 -21.33 -23.03 -21.59
C CYS A 141 -20.83 -22.96 -20.15
N ILE A 142 -20.13 -21.88 -19.82
CA ILE A 142 -19.61 -21.62 -18.49
C ILE A 142 -20.11 -20.28 -17.96
N GLN A 143 -20.22 -20.19 -16.64
CA GLN A 143 -20.43 -18.95 -15.92
C GLN A 143 -19.43 -18.89 -14.77
N ASP A 144 -18.69 -17.79 -14.67
CA ASP A 144 -17.72 -17.54 -13.61
C ASP A 144 -17.85 -16.08 -13.12
N VAL A 145 -17.65 -15.85 -11.83
CA VAL A 145 -17.78 -14.54 -11.20
C VAL A 145 -16.59 -14.28 -10.26
N CYS A 146 -15.95 -13.14 -10.45
CA CYS A 146 -14.85 -12.67 -9.62
C CYS A 146 -15.23 -11.36 -8.90
N SER A 147 -15.14 -11.36 -7.57
CA SER A 147 -15.32 -10.16 -6.74
C SER A 147 -13.96 -9.59 -6.36
N LEU A 148 -13.77 -8.31 -6.63
CA LEU A 148 -12.52 -7.59 -6.41
C LEU A 148 -12.78 -6.43 -5.43
N SER A 149 -12.03 -6.37 -4.34
CA SER A 149 -12.12 -5.27 -3.38
C SER A 149 -11.20 -4.13 -3.81
N LEU A 150 -11.76 -2.92 -3.89
CA LEU A 150 -11.07 -1.67 -4.12
C LEU A 150 -11.15 -0.84 -2.83
N CYS A 151 -10.01 -0.67 -2.17
CA CYS A 151 -9.97 0.04 -0.90
C CYS A 151 -9.92 1.56 -1.11
N LYS A 152 -10.84 2.29 -0.49
CA LYS A 152 -10.82 3.75 -0.47
C LYS A 152 -10.19 4.21 0.84
N THR A 153 -9.14 5.00 0.73
CA THR A 153 -8.41 5.52 1.90
C THR A 153 -8.20 7.02 1.78
N PHE A 154 -8.06 7.70 2.91
CA PHE A 154 -7.57 9.06 2.90
C PHE A 154 -6.06 9.07 2.71
N ARG A 155 -5.56 10.06 1.97
CA ARG A 155 -4.13 10.31 1.91
C ARG A 155 -3.66 10.78 3.30
N PRO A 156 -2.62 10.17 3.89
CA PRO A 156 -2.06 10.65 5.15
C PRO A 156 -1.49 12.06 4.95
N LEU A 157 -1.57 12.90 5.99
CA LEU A 157 -1.04 14.26 5.98
C LEU A 157 -0.29 14.56 7.27
N ILE A 158 0.90 15.13 7.17
CA ILE A 158 1.70 15.64 8.28
C ILE A 158 1.42 17.14 8.42
N ILE A 159 0.59 17.50 9.40
CA ILE A 159 0.23 18.89 9.71
C ILE A 159 1.43 19.61 10.32
N ASP A 160 2.09 18.98 11.28
CA ASP A 160 3.26 19.53 11.96
C ASP A 160 4.24 18.44 12.35
N PHE A 161 5.53 18.77 12.27
CA PHE A 161 6.62 17.91 12.70
C PHE A 161 7.83 18.75 13.08
N SER A 162 8.36 18.53 14.28
CA SER A 162 9.56 19.19 14.78
C SER A 162 10.46 18.22 15.54
N ALA A 163 11.74 18.53 15.56
CA ALA A 163 12.77 17.83 16.33
C ALA A 163 13.61 18.88 17.06
N ARG A 164 14.04 18.58 18.28
CA ARG A 164 14.97 19.42 19.04
C ARG A 164 15.84 18.60 19.96
N CYS A 165 17.11 18.97 20.12
CA CYS A 165 17.96 18.42 21.18
C CYS A 165 17.29 18.59 22.55
N VAL A 166 17.35 17.54 23.37
CA VAL A 166 17.04 17.67 24.80
C VAL A 166 18.31 18.20 25.46
N ASP A 167 18.40 19.52 25.65
CA ASP A 167 19.50 20.10 26.41
C ASP A 167 19.49 19.51 27.82
N GLY A 168 20.55 18.76 28.14
CA GLY A 168 20.79 18.23 29.46
C GLY A 168 21.13 19.36 30.42
N ASN A 169 20.13 19.96 31.07
CA ASN A 169 20.34 20.49 32.42
C ASN A 169 20.47 19.31 33.38
N VAL A 170 21.57 18.56 33.27
CA VAL A 170 22.06 17.69 34.33
C VAL A 170 23.40 18.28 34.70
N THR A 171 23.41 18.96 35.84
CA THR A 171 24.64 19.29 36.55
C THR A 171 25.48 18.03 36.63
N ASP A 172 26.59 17.98 35.88
CA ASP A 172 27.71 17.14 36.23
C ASP A 172 28.02 17.47 37.70
N MET A 173 27.69 16.55 38.60
CA MET A 173 28.25 16.64 39.94
C MET A 173 29.76 16.56 39.78
N ASP A 174 30.44 17.60 40.28
CA ASP A 174 31.85 17.55 40.60
C ASP A 174 32.14 16.23 41.30
N THR A 175 32.74 15.29 40.56
CA THR A 175 33.43 14.18 41.21
C THR A 175 34.77 14.75 41.63
N GLU A 176 34.82 15.26 42.86
CA GLU A 176 36.05 15.62 43.53
C GLU A 176 37.01 14.43 43.46
N GLY A 177 37.98 14.54 42.56
CA GLY A 177 39.04 13.58 42.33
C GLY A 177 40.09 13.62 43.43
N PHE A 178 39.73 13.32 44.67
CA PHE A 178 40.69 13.07 45.74
C PHE A 178 40.66 11.60 46.14
N THR A 179 41.55 10.82 45.52
CA THR A 179 42.00 9.56 46.09
C THR A 179 42.81 9.88 47.34
N SER A 180 42.42 9.36 48.51
CA SER A 180 43.16 9.65 49.74
C SER A 180 44.56 8.99 49.68
N PRO A 181 45.60 9.58 50.28
CA PRO A 181 46.96 9.01 50.29
C PRO A 181 47.04 7.59 50.86
N GLU A 182 46.03 7.17 51.61
CA GLU A 182 45.90 5.84 52.21
C GLU A 182 45.47 4.79 51.19
N GLN A 183 44.62 5.15 50.21
CA GLN A 183 44.21 4.27 49.11
C GLN A 183 45.36 3.98 48.14
N LEU A 184 46.26 4.95 47.93
CA LEU A 184 47.49 4.77 47.14
C LEU A 184 48.45 3.76 47.77
N ARG A 185 48.52 3.67 49.10
CA ARG A 185 49.41 2.71 49.79
C ARG A 185 48.93 1.27 49.68
N ALA A 186 47.62 1.04 49.48
CA ALA A 186 47.04 -0.29 49.35
C ALA A 186 47.27 -0.94 47.96
N LEU A 187 47.59 -0.15 46.94
CA LEU A 187 47.80 -0.65 45.56
C LEU A 187 49.15 -1.35 45.35
N CYS A 188 50.12 -1.18 46.25
CA CYS A 188 51.48 -1.70 46.07
C CYS A 188 51.69 -3.17 46.51
N THR A 189 50.65 -3.91 46.92
CA THR A 189 50.80 -5.28 47.47
C THR A 189 50.19 -6.39 46.61
N SER A 190 49.57 -6.07 45.47
CA SER A 190 49.02 -7.09 44.56
C SER A 190 49.95 -7.32 43.37
N ALA A 191 50.41 -8.56 43.18
CA ALA A 191 51.19 -8.93 42.00
C ALA A 191 50.34 -8.76 40.73
N VAL A 192 50.74 -7.83 39.85
CA VAL A 192 50.08 -7.61 38.56
C VAL A 192 50.64 -8.59 37.54
N ILE A 193 49.81 -9.50 37.04
CA ILE A 193 50.17 -10.36 35.91
C ILE A 193 50.10 -9.52 34.63
N ILE A 194 51.26 -9.05 34.15
CA ILE A 194 51.38 -8.40 32.85
C ILE A 194 51.63 -9.49 31.81
N ARG A 195 50.64 -9.80 30.97
CA ARG A 195 50.87 -10.60 29.77
C ARG A 195 51.47 -9.67 28.71
N PRO A 196 52.67 -9.93 28.16
CA PRO A 196 53.19 -9.13 27.07
C PRO A 196 52.36 -9.38 25.82
N TYR A 197 51.63 -8.37 25.34
CA TYR A 197 51.02 -8.41 24.02
C TYR A 197 52.12 -8.06 23.00
N GLY A 198 52.50 -9.05 22.17
CA GLY A 198 53.54 -8.88 21.13
C GLY A 198 53.05 -8.21 19.84
N VAL A 199 51.78 -7.82 19.79
CA VAL A 199 51.11 -7.11 18.69
C VAL A 199 50.02 -6.26 19.33
N ASP A 200 49.84 -5.02 18.86
CA ASP A 200 48.73 -4.18 19.32
C ASP A 200 47.41 -4.93 19.14
N PRO A 201 46.58 -5.08 20.19
CA PRO A 201 45.25 -5.64 20.03
C PRO A 201 44.47 -4.76 19.04
N PRO A 202 43.58 -5.33 18.21
CA PRO A 202 42.70 -4.51 17.39
C PRO A 202 41.96 -3.53 18.29
N SER A 203 42.05 -2.23 17.95
CA SER A 203 41.37 -1.19 18.70
C SER A 203 39.90 -1.56 18.88
N PRO A 204 39.35 -1.50 20.10
CA PRO A 204 37.92 -1.68 20.28
C PRO A 204 37.19 -0.66 19.40
N PRO A 205 36.06 -1.05 18.78
CA PRO A 205 35.29 -0.12 17.95
C PRO A 205 34.96 1.13 18.78
N THR A 206 35.26 2.30 18.23
CA THR A 206 35.03 3.58 18.89
C THR A 206 33.53 3.67 19.25
N PRO A 207 33.17 3.93 20.51
CA PRO A 207 31.76 4.09 20.87
C PRO A 207 31.15 5.24 20.07
N VAL A 208 30.03 4.97 19.39
CA VAL A 208 29.27 6.02 18.70
C VAL A 208 28.62 6.89 19.77
N LYS A 209 28.97 8.18 19.79
CA LYS A 209 28.32 9.13 20.69
C LYS A 209 26.86 9.33 20.28
N MET A 210 25.99 9.29 21.27
CA MET A 210 24.54 9.41 21.08
C MET A 210 24.04 10.69 21.75
N LYS A 211 23.03 11.30 21.16
CA LYS A 211 22.29 12.44 21.72
C LYS A 211 20.81 12.12 21.81
N ASP A 212 20.15 12.77 22.76
CA ASP A 212 18.72 12.66 22.95
C ASP A 212 18.00 13.80 22.23
N VAL A 213 16.98 13.43 21.46
CA VAL A 213 16.17 14.36 20.66
C VAL A 213 14.71 14.17 21.03
N MET A 214 14.01 15.29 21.27
CA MET A 214 12.58 15.31 21.44
C MET A 214 11.94 15.59 20.08
N VAL A 215 11.09 14.68 19.62
CA VAL A 215 10.27 14.88 18.43
C VAL A 215 8.82 15.17 18.82
N SER A 216 8.16 16.05 18.07
CA SER A 216 6.73 16.33 18.21
C SER A 216 6.05 16.25 16.85
N TRP A 217 4.87 15.64 16.79
CA TRP A 217 4.14 15.48 15.54
C TRP A 217 2.66 15.75 15.71
N GLN A 218 2.03 16.13 14.60
CA GLN A 218 0.59 16.14 14.41
C GLN A 218 0.28 15.73 12.96
N THR A 219 -0.56 14.72 12.80
CA THR A 219 -0.94 14.13 11.53
C THR A 219 -2.46 14.00 11.40
N CYS A 220 -2.93 13.80 10.17
CA CYS A 220 -4.30 13.36 9.86
C CYS A 220 -4.25 12.11 9.00
N HIS A 221 -5.17 11.18 9.25
CA HIS A 221 -5.38 9.96 8.45
C HIS A 221 -4.17 9.03 8.32
N ALA A 222 -3.14 9.20 9.17
CA ALA A 222 -1.97 8.35 9.18
C ALA A 222 -2.28 7.07 9.94
N ALA A 223 -2.12 5.92 9.28
CA ALA A 223 -2.26 4.62 9.93
C ALA A 223 -0.92 4.13 10.51
N VAL A 224 0.19 4.48 9.85
CA VAL A 224 1.55 4.10 10.26
C VAL A 224 2.45 5.33 10.22
N LEU A 225 3.25 5.53 11.26
CA LEU A 225 4.20 6.63 11.39
C LEU A 225 5.60 6.06 11.63
N GLU A 226 6.55 6.41 10.76
CA GLU A 226 7.93 5.93 10.83
C GLU A 226 8.91 7.10 10.80
N LEU A 227 9.85 7.11 11.73
CA LEU A 227 10.97 8.05 11.73
C LEU A 227 12.17 7.42 11.02
N SER A 228 12.94 8.24 10.30
CA SER A 228 14.24 7.83 9.75
C SER A 228 15.21 7.34 10.83
N HIS A 229 15.08 7.87 12.05
CA HIS A 229 15.81 7.47 13.25
C HIS A 229 14.85 7.49 14.45
N GLY A 230 14.89 6.47 15.31
CA GLY A 230 14.07 6.43 16.52
C GLY A 230 12.80 5.55 16.43
N GLY A 231 12.55 4.91 15.30
CA GLY A 231 11.51 3.86 15.16
C GLY A 231 10.12 4.39 14.79
N THR A 232 9.09 3.68 15.24
CA THR A 232 7.68 3.96 14.93
C THR A 232 7.03 4.86 15.99
N LEU A 233 6.12 5.72 15.55
CA LEU A 233 5.28 6.54 16.44
C LEU A 233 3.85 6.01 16.48
N SER A 234 3.11 6.36 17.54
CA SER A 234 1.72 5.95 17.73
C SER A 234 0.80 7.15 17.94
N GLY A 235 -0.37 7.12 17.31
CA GLY A 235 -1.40 8.13 17.43
C GLY A 235 -1.15 9.37 16.55
N ASP A 236 -2.22 10.13 16.33
CA ASP A 236 -2.23 11.25 15.38
C ASP A 236 -1.50 12.50 15.89
N LYS A 237 -1.20 12.55 17.19
CA LYS A 237 -0.45 13.65 17.81
C LYS A 237 0.30 13.14 19.01
N GLY A 238 1.53 13.60 19.17
CA GLY A 238 2.32 13.23 20.33
C GLY A 238 3.67 13.91 20.40
N MET A 239 4.40 13.52 21.44
CA MET A 239 5.78 13.91 21.66
C MET A 239 6.52 12.70 22.21
N GLN A 240 7.72 12.43 21.69
CA GLN A 240 8.52 11.28 22.07
C GLN A 240 9.99 11.63 22.09
N LYS A 241 10.68 11.16 23.12
CA LYS A 241 12.14 11.22 23.21
C LYS A 241 12.73 10.04 22.44
N ILE A 242 13.67 10.31 21.56
CA ILE A 242 14.45 9.30 20.83
C ILE A 242 15.94 9.54 21.05
N THR A 243 16.74 8.49 20.93
CA THR A 243 18.20 8.56 21.04
C THR A 243 18.80 8.27 19.68
N VAL A 244 19.61 9.20 19.16
CA VAL A 244 20.20 9.13 17.82
C VAL A 244 21.70 9.43 17.87
N PRO A 245 22.50 8.99 16.89
CA PRO A 245 23.91 9.37 16.80
C PRO A 245 24.10 10.90 16.73
N GLU A 246 25.16 11.43 17.32
CA GLU A 246 25.44 12.87 17.37
C GLU A 246 25.53 13.52 15.97
N ASN A 247 25.99 12.76 14.98
CA ASN A 247 26.16 13.22 13.59
C ASN A 247 24.83 13.35 12.81
N VAL A 248 23.70 12.94 13.37
CA VAL A 248 22.39 13.13 12.75
C VAL A 248 21.96 14.59 12.90
N SER A 249 21.75 15.31 11.79
CA SER A 249 21.33 16.71 11.76
C SER A 249 19.82 16.92 11.61
N ASP A 250 19.13 15.93 11.08
CA ASP A 250 17.71 15.98 10.75
C ASP A 250 17.05 14.62 10.96
N ILE A 251 15.74 14.66 11.20
CA ILE A 251 14.88 13.49 11.27
C ILE A 251 13.79 13.66 10.22
N GLU A 252 13.48 12.59 9.48
CA GLU A 252 12.33 12.53 8.58
C GLU A 252 11.22 11.72 9.24
N LEU A 253 10.01 12.27 9.30
CA LEU A 253 8.79 11.54 9.60
C LEU A 253 8.12 11.16 8.28
N THR A 254 7.79 9.87 8.12
CA THR A 254 6.91 9.39 7.06
C THR A 254 5.60 8.90 7.67
N ALA A 255 4.48 9.45 7.18
CA ALA A 255 3.13 9.01 7.50
C ALA A 255 2.58 8.19 6.33
N TYR A 256 2.02 7.02 6.60
CA TYR A 256 1.51 6.09 5.58
C TYR A 256 0.02 5.78 5.74
N SER A 257 -0.62 5.45 4.62
CA SER A 257 -1.90 4.71 4.61
C SER A 257 -1.71 3.28 5.16
N PRO A 258 -2.79 2.55 5.49
CA PRO A 258 -2.68 1.21 6.08
C PRO A 258 -1.82 0.22 5.28
N GLN A 259 -1.94 0.23 3.95
CA GLN A 259 -1.16 -0.65 3.06
C GLN A 259 0.17 -0.02 2.60
N LYS A 260 0.51 1.17 3.11
CA LYS A 260 1.66 1.99 2.68
C LYS A 260 1.65 2.39 1.20
N THR A 261 0.49 2.35 0.54
CA THR A 261 0.33 2.80 -0.85
C THR A 261 0.51 4.31 -0.97
N PHE A 262 -0.04 5.06 -0.01
CA PHE A 262 0.10 6.51 0.05
C PHE A 262 0.97 6.92 1.22
N SER A 263 1.76 7.98 1.02
CA SER A 263 2.60 8.54 2.07
C SER A 263 2.73 10.05 1.98
N ASP A 264 2.92 10.67 3.13
CA ASP A 264 3.42 12.04 3.28
C ASP A 264 4.71 12.04 4.08
N LYS A 265 5.64 12.94 3.74
CA LYS A 265 6.99 12.97 4.32
C LYS A 265 7.37 14.38 4.73
N ARG A 266 7.93 14.52 5.93
CA ARG A 266 8.40 15.80 6.43
C ARG A 266 9.70 15.66 7.20
N LYS A 267 10.66 16.50 6.85
CA LYS A 267 11.95 16.61 7.55
C LYS A 267 11.92 17.74 8.58
N ALA A 268 12.54 17.51 9.72
CA ALA A 268 12.81 18.50 10.74
C ALA A 268 14.29 18.48 11.12
N SER A 269 14.92 19.65 11.11
CA SER A 269 16.28 19.83 11.66
C SER A 269 16.24 19.76 13.19
N ILE A 270 17.30 19.21 13.79
CA ILE A 270 17.45 19.01 15.25
C ILE A 270 18.06 20.26 15.91
#